data_AF-A0A9N9NRH4-F1
#
_entry.id   AF-A0A9N9NRH4-F1
#
_cell.length_a   1.000
_cell.length_b   1.000
_cell.length_c   1.000
_cell.angle_alpha   90.00
_cell.angle_beta   90.00
_cell.angle_gamma   90.00
#
_symmetry.space_group_name_H-M   'P 1'
#
loop_
_entity.id
_entity.type
_entity.pdbx_description
1 polymer ?
#
loop_
_entity_poly.entity_id
_entity_poly.type
_entity_poly.pdbx_seq_one_letter_code
_entity_poly.pdbx_strand_id
1 'polypeptide(L)'
;MSNTIRAENLKAKDCYLSEDIYASLEDLATNGKLTFEKIPSVKTIKGWIGRYSTNFKKEVSEKALLKNSNNYNIMFGRTSNKRQEYR
;
A
#
# COMPACT_ATOMS: atom_id res chain seq x y z
N MET A 1 -21.60 6.29 8.28
CA MET A 1 -20.37 7.01 7.87
C MET A 1 -19.57 6.09 6.96
N SER A 2 -19.72 6.25 5.64
CA SER A 2 -18.98 5.47 4.64
C SER A 2 -17.65 6.15 4.38
N ASN A 3 -16.54 5.56 4.83
CA ASN A 3 -15.20 6.03 4.49
C ASN A 3 -14.86 5.53 3.08
N THR A 4 -15.37 6.25 2.08
CA THR A 4 -14.94 6.10 0.69
C THR A 4 -13.49 6.55 0.60
N ILE A 5 -12.55 5.63 0.33
CA ILE A 5 -11.17 5.98 0.01
C ILE A 5 -11.20 6.63 -1.37
N ARG A 6 -11.43 7.94 -1.40
CA ARG A 6 -11.54 8.73 -2.62
C ARG A 6 -10.13 8.86 -3.21
N ALA A 7 -9.86 8.08 -4.25
CA ALA A 7 -8.62 8.09 -5.02
C ALA A 7 -8.45 9.36 -5.89
N GLU A 8 -8.93 10.53 -5.43
CA GLU A 8 -9.01 11.75 -6.27
C GLU A 8 -7.91 12.78 -6.01
N ASN A 9 -6.76 12.42 -5.43
CA ASN A 9 -5.68 13.40 -5.32
C ASN A 9 -4.29 12.78 -5.30
N LEU A 10 -3.90 12.16 -6.41
CA LEU A 10 -2.49 12.09 -6.77
C LEU A 10 -2.35 12.94 -8.03
N LYS A 11 -2.24 14.27 -7.89
CA LYS A 11 -1.85 15.06 -9.07
C LYS A 11 -0.44 14.61 -9.45
N ALA A 12 -0.09 14.62 -10.74
CA ALA A 12 1.24 14.19 -11.19
C ALA A 12 2.39 14.89 -10.42
N LYS A 13 2.16 16.14 -9.98
CA LYS A 13 3.06 16.92 -9.13
C LYS A 13 3.31 16.36 -7.73
N ASP A 14 2.43 15.50 -7.22
CA ASP A 14 2.53 14.87 -5.89
C ASP A 14 3.22 13.50 -5.99
N CYS A 15 3.48 13.02 -7.22
CA CYS A 15 4.26 11.82 -7.50
C CYS A 15 5.71 12.21 -7.73
N TYR A 16 6.61 11.81 -6.83
CA TYR A 16 8.04 11.92 -7.09
C TYR A 16 8.43 10.99 -8.26
N LEU A 17 9.03 11.56 -9.31
CA LEU A 17 9.67 10.76 -10.35
C LEU A 17 10.97 10.18 -9.81
N SER A 18 11.42 9.08 -10.40
CA SER A 18 12.70 8.47 -10.03
C SER A 18 13.90 9.40 -10.20
N GLU A 19 13.80 10.30 -11.16
CA GLU A 19 14.78 11.34 -11.47
C GLU A 19 14.82 12.38 -10.34
N ASP A 20 13.67 12.79 -9.81
CA ASP A 20 13.58 13.74 -8.69
C ASP A 20 14.14 13.14 -7.38
N ILE A 21 13.89 11.84 -7.16
CA ILE A 21 14.46 11.10 -6.02
C ILE A 21 15.98 11.01 -6.17
N TYR A 22 16.47 10.70 -7.37
CA TYR A 22 17.90 10.63 -7.63
C TYR A 22 18.57 11.98 -7.38
N ALA A 23 18.01 13.08 -7.90
CA ALA A 23 18.50 14.43 -7.67
C ALA A 23 18.54 14.78 -6.17
N SER A 24 17.49 14.41 -5.42
CA SER A 24 17.46 14.61 -3.96
C SER A 24 18.56 13.81 -3.23
N LEU A 25 18.87 12.60 -3.69
CA LEU A 25 19.96 11.79 -3.14
C LEU A 25 21.33 12.36 -3.49
N GLU A 26 21.47 12.92 -4.68
CA GLU A 26 22.69 13.58 -5.15
C GLU A 26 22.97 14.85 -4.35
N ASP A 27 21.95 15.66 -4.06
CA ASP A 27 22.04 16.81 -3.16
C ASP A 27 22.48 16.39 -1.75
N LEU A 28 21.96 15.28 -1.22
CA LEU A 28 22.38 14.76 0.07
C LEU A 28 23.84 14.31 0.07
N ALA A 29 24.32 13.71 -1.03
CA ALA A 29 25.72 13.33 -1.15
C ALA A 29 26.66 14.52 -1.31
N THR A 30 26.22 15.53 -2.08
CA THR A 30 26.92 16.81 -2.22
C THR A 30 27.08 17.52 -0.88
N ASN A 31 26.04 17.45 -0.03
CA ASN A 31 26.07 17.99 1.34
C ASN A 31 26.82 17.09 2.35
N GLY A 32 27.47 16.01 1.90
CA GLY A 32 28.21 15.08 2.76
C GLY A 32 27.35 14.22 3.69
N LYS A 33 26.02 14.25 3.55
CA LYS A 33 25.08 13.42 4.33
C LYS A 33 25.01 11.98 3.82
N LEU A 34 25.45 11.76 2.59
CA LEU A 34 25.49 10.45 1.92
C LEU A 34 26.80 10.33 1.13
N THR A 35 27.22 9.10 0.83
CA THR A 35 28.31 8.85 -0.13
C THR A 35 27.73 8.52 -1.50
N PHE A 36 28.32 9.06 -2.57
CA PHE A 36 27.85 8.81 -3.95
C PHE A 36 27.81 7.32 -4.31
N GLU A 37 28.72 6.51 -3.76
CA GLU A 37 28.76 5.05 -3.93
C GLU A 37 27.49 4.34 -3.43
N LYS A 38 26.79 4.95 -2.46
CA LYS A 38 25.55 4.40 -1.90
C LYS A 38 24.31 4.84 -2.68
N ILE A 39 24.44 5.76 -3.63
CA ILE A 39 23.31 6.21 -4.43
C ILE A 39 22.98 5.13 -5.47
N PRO A 40 21.78 4.54 -5.42
CA PRO A 40 21.35 3.58 -6.43
C PRO A 40 21.09 4.30 -7.76
N SER A 41 21.32 3.59 -8.88
CA SER A 41 20.98 4.14 -10.20
C SER A 41 19.49 4.49 -10.31
N VAL A 42 19.15 5.44 -11.19
CA VAL A 42 17.75 5.78 -11.52
C VAL A 42 16.95 4.54 -11.92
N LYS A 43 17.55 3.60 -12.66
CA LYS A 43 16.91 2.32 -13.04
C LYS A 43 16.55 1.48 -11.81
N THR A 44 17.42 1.44 -10.82
CA THR A 44 17.18 0.74 -9.55
C THR A 44 16.05 1.40 -8.77
N ILE A 45 16.03 2.74 -8.71
CA ILE A 45 14.96 3.51 -8.07
C ILE A 45 13.60 3.23 -8.74
N LYS A 46 13.54 3.26 -10.08
CA LYS A 46 12.34 2.84 -10.85
C LYS A 46 11.87 1.44 -10.47
N GLY A 47 12.81 0.50 -10.36
CA GLY A 47 12.54 -0.87 -9.94
C GLY A 47 11.94 -0.96 -8.53
N TRP A 48 12.45 -0.18 -7.58
CA TRP A 48 11.90 -0.13 -6.22
C TRP A 48 10.49 0.46 -6.18
N ILE A 49 10.26 1.58 -6.88
CA ILE A 49 8.92 2.19 -6.99
C ILE A 49 7.91 1.17 -7.53
N GLY A 50 8.27 0.44 -8.60
CA GLY A 50 7.41 -0.58 -9.18
C GLY A 50 7.09 -1.73 -8.22
N ARG A 51 8.10 -2.22 -7.47
CA ARG A 51 7.93 -3.30 -6.48
C ARG A 51 7.02 -2.88 -5.33
N TYR A 52 7.29 -1.71 -4.73
CA TYR A 52 6.45 -1.20 -3.63
C TYR A 52 5.03 -0.90 -4.10
N SER A 53 4.85 -0.35 -5.31
CA SER A 53 3.51 -0.12 -5.87
C SER A 53 2.72 -1.41 -6.05
N THR A 54 3.38 -2.47 -6.49
CA THR A 54 2.76 -3.79 -6.67
C THR A 54 2.38 -4.41 -5.33
N ASN A 55 3.30 -4.38 -4.36
CA ASN A 55 3.05 -4.88 -3.02
C ASN A 55 1.91 -4.12 -2.34
N PHE A 56 1.87 -2.79 -2.47
CA PHE A 56 0.80 -1.97 -1.93
C PHE A 56 -0.57 -2.36 -2.49
N LYS A 57 -0.67 -2.53 -3.82
CA LYS A 57 -1.93 -2.99 -4.46
C LYS A 57 -2.35 -4.37 -3.95
N LYS A 58 -1.39 -5.28 -3.78
CA LYS A 58 -1.63 -6.62 -3.23
C LYS A 58 -2.15 -6.55 -1.79
N GLU A 59 -1.47 -5.81 -0.91
CA GLU A 59 -1.89 -5.65 0.50
C GLU A 59 -3.28 -5.02 0.63
N VAL A 60 -3.57 -3.99 -0.18
CA VAL A 60 -4.90 -3.35 -0.19
C VAL A 60 -5.98 -4.35 -0.63
N SER A 61 -5.70 -5.15 -1.67
CA SER A 61 -6.60 -6.20 -2.13
C SER A 61 -6.84 -7.27 -1.05
N GLU A 62 -5.78 -7.75 -0.41
CA GLU A 62 -5.87 -8.75 0.68
C GLU A 62 -6.67 -8.21 1.87
N LYS A 63 -6.43 -6.96 2.27
CA LYS A 63 -7.21 -6.29 3.33
C LYS A 63 -8.68 -6.13 2.93
N ALA A 64 -8.97 -5.81 1.67
CA ALA A 64 -10.34 -5.73 1.17
C ALA A 64 -11.04 -7.10 1.19
N LEU A 65 -10.34 -8.16 0.78
CA LEU A 65 -10.84 -9.54 0.86
C LEU A 65 -11.11 -9.98 2.29
N LEU A 66 -10.18 -9.74 3.23
CA LEU A 66 -10.38 -10.05 4.65
C LEU A 66 -11.57 -9.29 5.24
N LYS A 67 -11.71 -8.00 4.92
CA LYS A 67 -12.85 -7.19 5.35
C LYS A 67 -14.17 -7.70 4.77
N ASN A 68 -14.16 -8.18 3.53
CA ASN A 68 -15.32 -8.79 2.87
C ASN A 68 -15.70 -10.14 3.52
N SER A 69 -14.73 -11.02 3.77
CA SER A 69 -14.93 -12.31 4.44
C SER A 69 -15.44 -12.17 5.88
N ASN A 70 -15.00 -11.15 6.61
CA ASN A 70 -15.53 -10.84 7.95
C ASN A 70 -16.97 -10.34 7.89
N ASN A 71 -17.34 -9.60 6.83
CA ASN A 71 -18.71 -9.15 6.61
C ASN A 71 -19.64 -10.34 6.27
N TYR A 72 -19.18 -11.30 5.47
CA TYR A 72 -19.92 -12.53 5.20
C TYR A 72 -20.08 -13.41 6.45
N ASN A 73 -19.06 -13.54 7.30
CA ASN A 73 -19.21 -14.27 8.58
C ASN A 73 -20.17 -13.57 9.56
N ILE A 74 -20.31 -12.25 9.54
CA ILE A 74 -21.32 -11.54 10.36
C ILE A 74 -22.72 -11.66 9.74
N MET A 75 -22.84 -11.67 8.41
CA MET A 75 -24.12 -11.79 7.70
C MET A 75 -24.68 -13.23 7.73
N PHE A 76 -23.81 -14.24 7.71
CA PHE A 76 -24.16 -15.67 7.77
C PHE A 76 -23.90 -16.33 9.14
N GLY A 77 -23.44 -15.57 10.14
CA GLY A 77 -23.05 -16.05 11.48
C GLY A 77 -24.10 -15.95 12.58
N ARG A 78 -25.39 -16.04 12.24
CA ARG A 78 -26.48 -16.33 13.21
C ARG A 78 -27.36 -17.48 12.78
N THR A 79 -26.80 -18.57 12.27
CA THR A 79 -27.53 -19.84 12.16
C THR A 79 -26.61 -21.00 12.45
N SER A 80 -26.22 -21.18 13.71
CA SER A 80 -25.76 -22.46 14.26
C SER A 80 -25.58 -22.32 15.76
N ASN A 81 -26.67 -22.37 16.53
CA ASN A 81 -26.59 -22.82 17.92
C ASN A 81 -27.77 -23.73 18.24
N LYS A 82 -27.43 -25.03 18.21
CA LYS A 82 -27.89 -26.17 19.01
C LYS A 82 -29.36 -26.23 19.44
N ARG A 83 -30.00 -27.31 19.00
CA ARG A 83 -31.07 -28.08 19.67
C ARG A 83 -31.30 -27.67 21.14
N GLN A 84 -32.46 -27.10 21.42
CA GLN A 84 -33.18 -27.33 22.66
C GLN A 84 -34.55 -27.87 22.26
N GLU A 85 -34.65 -29.19 22.15
CA GLU A 85 -35.94 -29.87 22.21
C GLU A 85 -36.32 -29.95 23.69
N TYR A 86 -37.41 -29.26 24.04
CA TYR A 86 -38.09 -29.42 25.31
C TYR A 86 -39.17 -30.50 25.16
N ARG A 87 -39.16 -31.42 26.13
CA ARG A 87 -40.14 -32.49 26.45
C ARG A 87 -39.95 -33.83 25.75
#